data_AF-A0A3M1Q6P4-F1
#
_entry.id   AF-A0A3M1Q6P4-F1
#
_cell.length_a   1.000
_cell.length_b   1.000
_cell.length_c   1.000
_cell.angle_alpha   90.00
_cell.angle_beta   90.00
_cell.angle_gamma   90.00
#
_symmetry.space_group_name_H-M   'P 1'
#
loop_
_entity.id
_entity.type
_entity.pdbx_description
1 polymer ?
#
loop_
_entity_poly.entity_id
_entity_poly.type
_entity_poly.pdbx_seq_one_letter_code
_entity_poly.pdbx_strand_id
1 'polypeptide(L)'
;MPPAGGTKPGLMAGTKSIQVNVITPERQVLETSADSAVIPAHDGELGVLCGRAPLMCELGVGVLRTDGQSVFVDGGFAQVHENVVTVLTPRAVAAGEITAEMVAEAQAAADAEPLGENRARAQKRASVLRSLSGRR
;
A
#
# COMPACT_ATOMS: atom_id res chain seq x y z
N MET A 1 -21.22 37.18 18.19
CA MET A 1 -21.72 36.54 16.96
C MET A 1 -20.57 36.52 15.96
N PRO A 2 -19.83 35.41 15.81
CA PRO A 2 -18.71 35.32 14.87
C PRO A 2 -19.19 34.95 13.45
N PRO A 3 -18.55 35.47 12.39
CA PRO A 3 -18.93 35.22 11.01
C PRO A 3 -18.49 33.83 10.51
N ALA A 4 -19.36 33.26 9.68
CA ALA A 4 -19.14 32.05 8.88
C ALA A 4 -18.03 32.26 7.84
N GLY A 5 -17.27 31.20 7.56
CA GLY A 5 -16.27 31.22 6.49
C GLY A 5 -15.41 29.96 6.47
N GLY A 6 -16.04 28.79 6.35
CA GLY A 6 -15.34 27.53 6.14
C GLY A 6 -14.66 27.52 4.77
N THR A 7 -13.34 27.46 4.75
CA THR A 7 -12.54 27.16 3.57
C THR A 7 -12.58 25.66 3.29
N LYS A 8 -13.47 25.23 2.38
CA LYS A 8 -13.29 23.98 1.64
C LYS A 8 -12.73 24.32 0.26
N PRO A 9 -11.43 24.10 -0.02
CA PRO A 9 -10.93 24.24 -1.37
C PRO A 9 -11.24 22.97 -2.19
N GLY A 10 -11.77 23.18 -3.40
CA GLY A 10 -11.53 22.29 -4.53
C GLY A 10 -12.63 21.31 -4.92
N LEU A 11 -13.73 21.80 -5.50
CA LEU A 11 -14.56 21.02 -6.42
C LEU A 11 -14.15 21.41 -7.86
N MET A 12 -13.46 20.53 -8.59
CA MET A 12 -13.12 20.68 -10.02
C MET A 12 -13.35 19.34 -10.73
N ALA A 13 -14.35 19.31 -11.63
CA ALA A 13 -14.68 18.27 -12.62
C ALA A 13 -15.03 16.86 -12.08
N GLY A 14 -16.07 16.24 -12.65
CA GLY A 14 -16.59 14.92 -12.23
C GLY A 14 -15.62 13.74 -12.48
N THR A 15 -14.55 13.65 -11.70
CA THR A 15 -13.64 12.52 -11.64
C THR A 15 -14.07 11.61 -10.50
N LYS A 16 -14.48 10.40 -10.86
CA LYS A 16 -14.83 9.34 -9.93
C LYS A 16 -13.53 8.83 -9.28
N SER A 17 -13.16 9.38 -8.13
CA SER A 17 -11.97 8.98 -7.37
C SER A 17 -12.28 7.95 -6.28
N ILE A 18 -11.24 7.29 -5.80
CA ILE A 18 -11.21 6.43 -4.62
C ILE A 18 -10.27 7.04 -3.57
N GLN A 19 -10.63 6.90 -2.30
CA GLN A 19 -9.74 7.21 -1.18
C GLN A 19 -8.91 5.97 -0.87
N VAL A 20 -7.60 6.13 -0.70
CA VAL A 20 -6.67 5.03 -0.41
C VAL A 20 -5.94 5.30 0.89
N ASN A 21 -6.20 4.44 1.87
CA ASN A 21 -5.63 4.52 3.21
C ASN A 21 -4.77 3.28 3.46
N VAL A 22 -3.50 3.48 3.81
CA VAL A 22 -2.61 2.39 4.24
C VAL A 22 -2.28 2.59 5.71
N ILE A 23 -2.64 1.61 6.53
CA ILE A 23 -2.59 1.67 7.99
C ILE A 23 -1.77 0.49 8.51
N THR A 24 -0.82 0.78 9.39
CA THR A 24 -0.12 -0.21 10.20
C THR A 24 -0.52 -0.05 11.67
N PRO A 25 -0.22 -1.02 12.55
CA PRO A 25 -0.51 -0.90 13.98
C PRO A 25 0.11 0.34 14.63
N GLU A 26 1.22 0.85 14.09
CA GLU A 26 1.96 1.99 14.62
C GLU A 26 1.44 3.34 14.09
N ARG A 27 1.07 3.42 12.81
CA ARG A 27 0.65 4.68 12.17
C ARG A 27 -0.09 4.47 10.85
N GLN A 28 -0.69 5.55 10.38
CA GLN A 28 -1.11 5.66 8.99
C GLN A 28 0.09 6.01 8.11
N VAL A 29 0.33 5.19 7.08
CA VAL A 29 1.48 5.27 6.17
C VAL A 29 1.14 6.07 4.92
N LEU A 30 -0.10 5.95 4.43
CA LEU A 30 -0.58 6.68 3.26
C LEU A 30 -2.05 7.10 3.48
N GLU A 31 -2.36 8.32 3.06
CA GLU A 31 -3.71 8.83 2.90
C GLU A 31 -3.73 9.65 1.60
N THR A 32 -4.46 9.19 0.58
CA THR A 32 -4.48 9.89 -0.70
C THR A 32 -5.77 9.62 -1.48
N SER A 33 -6.15 10.58 -2.34
CA SER A 33 -7.20 10.41 -3.32
C SER A 33 -6.57 10.01 -4.66
N ALA A 34 -7.03 8.93 -5.27
CA ALA A 34 -6.54 8.42 -6.56
C ALA A 34 -7.71 8.04 -7.47
N ASP A 35 -7.51 8.03 -8.78
CA ASP A 35 -8.46 7.51 -9.76
C ASP A 35 -8.46 5.99 -9.79
N SER A 36 -7.29 5.39 -9.53
CA SER A 36 -7.11 3.95 -9.48
C SER A 36 -6.08 3.52 -8.42
N ALA A 37 -6.24 2.29 -7.93
CA ALA A 37 -5.27 1.64 -7.05
C ALA A 37 -5.04 0.20 -7.50
N VAL A 38 -3.78 -0.22 -7.55
CA VAL A 38 -3.38 -1.61 -7.74
C VAL A 38 -2.88 -2.15 -6.41
N ILE A 39 -3.53 -3.20 -5.93
CA ILE A 39 -3.30 -3.80 -4.63
C ILE A 39 -2.69 -5.20 -4.84
N PRO A 40 -1.62 -5.59 -4.14
CA PRO A 40 -1.05 -6.91 -4.22
C PRO A 40 -1.86 -7.90 -3.36
N ALA A 41 -2.82 -8.58 -3.96
CA ALA A 41 -3.56 -9.65 -3.31
C ALA A 41 -2.68 -10.90 -3.14
N HIS A 42 -3.06 -11.81 -2.23
CA HIS A 42 -2.31 -13.05 -2.00
C HIS A 42 -2.19 -13.92 -3.26
N ASP A 43 -3.18 -13.85 -4.16
CA ASP A 43 -3.35 -14.63 -5.38
C ASP A 43 -3.00 -13.85 -6.66
N GLY A 44 -2.55 -12.59 -6.57
CA GLY A 44 -2.18 -11.79 -7.75
C GLY A 44 -2.23 -10.28 -7.53
N GLU A 45 -2.54 -9.55 -8.58
CA GLU A 45 -2.76 -8.09 -8.51
C GLU A 45 -4.24 -7.76 -8.71
N LEU A 46 -4.76 -6.87 -7.87
CA LEU A 46 -6.15 -6.40 -7.94
C LEU A 46 -6.18 -4.92 -8.28
N GLY A 47 -6.77 -4.58 -9.42
CA GLY A 47 -7.10 -3.20 -9.79
C GLY A 47 -8.45 -2.75 -9.19
N VAL A 48 -8.44 -1.65 -8.44
CA VAL A 48 -9.61 -0.99 -7.88
C VAL A 48 -9.81 0.36 -8.57
N LEU A 49 -11.02 0.56 -9.09
CA LEU A 49 -11.51 1.79 -9.66
C LEU A 49 -12.72 2.26 -8.87
N CYS A 50 -13.11 3.51 -9.06
CA CYS A 50 -14.31 4.05 -8.43
C CYS A 50 -15.60 3.33 -8.91
N GLY A 51 -16.52 3.10 -7.98
CA GLY A 51 -17.77 2.36 -8.18
C GLY A 51 -17.61 0.85 -8.08
N ARG A 52 -16.46 0.34 -7.62
CA ARG A 52 -16.26 -1.10 -7.41
C ARG A 52 -17.16 -1.60 -6.27
N ALA A 53 -17.68 -2.82 -6.45
CA ALA A 53 -18.44 -3.51 -5.42
C ALA A 53 -17.59 -3.73 -4.15
N PRO A 54 -18.21 -3.77 -2.95
CA PRO A 54 -17.49 -4.04 -1.71
C PRO A 54 -16.71 -5.35 -1.77
N LEU A 55 -15.48 -5.34 -1.28
CA LEU A 55 -14.57 -6.48 -1.33
C LEU A 55 -13.67 -6.47 -0.10
N MET A 56 -13.34 -7.65 0.41
CA MET A 56 -12.26 -7.83 1.37
C MET A 56 -11.36 -8.96 0.87
N CYS A 57 -10.05 -8.73 0.84
CA CYS A 57 -9.08 -9.72 0.39
C CYS A 57 -7.83 -9.72 1.28
N GLU A 58 -7.17 -10.88 1.33
CA GLU A 58 -5.85 -11.01 1.92
C GLU A 58 -4.78 -10.46 0.97
N LEU A 59 -3.83 -9.74 1.55
CA LEU A 59 -2.70 -9.14 0.85
C LEU A 59 -1.52 -10.10 0.80
N GLY A 60 -0.81 -10.09 -0.33
CA GLY A 60 0.50 -10.70 -0.44
C GLY A 60 1.62 -9.72 -0.07
N VAL A 61 2.86 -10.22 -0.13
CA VAL A 61 4.04 -9.35 -0.12
C VAL A 61 4.21 -8.73 -1.50
N GLY A 62 4.17 -7.40 -1.59
CA GLY A 62 4.19 -6.71 -2.87
C GLY A 62 4.19 -5.19 -2.78
N VAL A 63 3.80 -4.56 -3.89
CA VAL A 63 3.77 -3.09 -4.03
C VAL A 63 2.34 -2.66 -4.32
N LEU A 64 1.78 -1.87 -3.41
CA LEU A 64 0.58 -1.09 -3.67
C LEU A 64 0.94 0.12 -4.51
N ARG A 65 0.19 0.35 -5.59
CA ARG A 65 0.41 1.46 -6.52
C ARG A 65 -0.86 2.30 -6.64
N THR A 66 -0.71 3.60 -6.54
CA THR A 66 -1.75 4.59 -6.86
C THR A 66 -1.19 5.58 -7.88
N ASP A 67 -1.92 6.64 -8.18
CA ASP A 67 -1.48 7.68 -9.12
C ASP A 67 -0.25 8.42 -8.57
N GLY A 68 0.93 8.00 -9.04
CA GLY A 68 2.21 8.60 -8.70
C GLY A 68 2.83 8.16 -7.37
N GLN A 69 2.16 7.32 -6.57
CA GLN A 69 2.71 6.80 -5.31
C GLN A 69 2.82 5.28 -5.34
N SER A 70 3.88 4.77 -4.72
CA SER A 70 4.11 3.35 -4.53
C SER A 70 4.44 3.08 -3.08
N VAL A 71 3.80 2.08 -2.50
CA VAL A 71 3.97 1.69 -1.10
C VAL A 71 4.26 0.20 -1.06
N PHE A 72 5.39 -0.17 -0.46
CA PHE A 72 5.67 -1.55 -0.11
C PHE A 72 4.70 -2.03 0.97
N VAL A 73 4.14 -3.22 0.83
CA VAL A 73 3.27 -3.86 1.81
C VAL A 73 3.69 -5.32 2.06
N ASP A 74 3.71 -5.75 3.32
CA ASP A 74 4.10 -7.11 3.75
C ASP A 74 2.88 -7.90 4.26
N GLY A 75 1.94 -8.19 3.36
CA GLY A 75 0.73 -8.95 3.67
C GLY A 75 -0.30 -8.16 4.48
N GLY A 76 -1.25 -8.85 5.10
CA GLY A 76 -2.39 -8.24 5.82
C GLY A 76 -3.69 -8.33 5.03
N PHE A 77 -4.53 -7.30 5.10
CA PHE A 77 -5.86 -7.28 4.48
C PHE A 77 -6.14 -5.96 3.77
N ALA A 78 -6.84 -6.02 2.64
CA ALA A 78 -7.42 -4.86 1.99
C ALA A 78 -8.94 -4.96 2.00
N GLN A 79 -9.59 -3.83 2.27
CA GLN A 79 -11.03 -3.66 2.24
C GLN A 79 -11.37 -2.55 1.27
N VAL A 80 -12.33 -2.79 0.39
CA VAL A 80 -12.93 -1.81 -0.51
C VAL A 80 -14.38 -1.63 -0.08
N HIS A 81 -14.76 -0.42 0.28
CA HIS A 81 -16.14 -0.09 0.65
C HIS A 81 -16.44 1.38 0.34
N GLU A 82 -17.56 1.67 -0.34
CA GLU A 82 -17.99 3.04 -0.65
C GLU A 82 -16.90 3.93 -1.29
N ASN A 83 -16.13 3.37 -2.24
CA ASN A 83 -14.97 4.02 -2.88
C ASN A 83 -13.80 4.34 -1.94
N VAL A 84 -13.76 3.74 -0.77
CA VAL A 84 -12.64 3.79 0.17
C VAL A 84 -11.92 2.45 0.14
N VAL A 85 -10.63 2.48 -0.18
CA VAL A 85 -9.70 1.36 -0.12
C VAL A 85 -8.90 1.50 1.18
N THR A 86 -9.14 0.62 2.13
CA THR A 86 -8.39 0.55 3.39
C THR A 86 -7.49 -0.67 3.39
N VAL A 87 -6.21 -0.46 3.61
CA VAL A 87 -5.16 -1.48 3.63
C VAL A 87 -4.62 -1.56 5.05
N LEU A 88 -4.84 -2.70 5.69
CA LEU A 88 -4.37 -3.01 7.05
C LEU A 88 -3.22 -3.99 6.92
N THR A 89 -2.00 -3.56 7.25
CA THR A 89 -0.80 -4.40 7.06
C THR A 89 0.16 -4.30 8.25
N PRO A 90 0.84 -5.40 8.62
CA PRO A 90 1.86 -5.36 9.67
C PRO A 90 3.03 -4.45 9.35
N ARG A 91 3.37 -4.29 8.06
CA ARG A 91 4.48 -3.43 7.62
C ARG A 91 4.15 -2.78 6.29
N ALA A 92 4.22 -1.45 6.25
CA ALA A 92 4.16 -0.67 5.03
C ALA A 92 5.23 0.41 5.01
N VAL A 93 5.79 0.67 3.82
CA VAL A 93 6.86 1.66 3.63
C VAL A 93 6.64 2.35 2.30
N ALA A 94 6.58 3.68 2.29
CA ALA A 94 6.52 4.43 1.04
C ALA A 94 7.79 4.20 0.21
N ALA A 95 7.69 4.05 -1.11
CA ALA A 95 8.83 3.69 -1.95
C ALA A 95 10.00 4.69 -1.84
N GLY A 96 9.72 5.97 -1.63
CA GLY A 96 10.73 7.01 -1.42
C GLY A 96 11.47 6.93 -0.07
N GLU A 97 10.90 6.26 0.92
CA GLU A 97 11.47 6.08 2.27
C GLU A 97 12.32 4.80 2.38
N ILE A 98 12.32 3.94 1.35
CA ILE A 98 13.08 2.68 1.38
C ILE A 98 14.58 2.98 1.31
N THR A 99 15.32 2.52 2.31
CA THR A 99 16.78 2.69 2.40
C THR A 99 17.52 1.38 2.10
N ALA A 100 18.83 1.49 1.83
CA ALA A 100 19.68 0.32 1.58
C ALA A 100 19.77 -0.60 2.80
N GLU A 101 19.70 -0.03 4.01
CA GLU A 101 19.71 -0.76 5.28
C GLU A 101 18.46 -1.65 5.40
N MET A 102 17.28 -1.14 5.01
CA MET A 102 16.03 -1.92 5.03
C MET A 102 16.09 -3.11 4.07
N VAL A 103 16.72 -2.93 2.91
CA VAL A 103 16.93 -4.01 1.94
C VAL A 103 17.90 -5.06 2.50
N ALA A 104 19.00 -4.62 3.12
CA ALA A 104 19.99 -5.50 3.74
C ALA A 104 19.41 -6.31 4.90
N GLU A 105 18.64 -5.66 5.78
CA GLU A 105 17.92 -6.32 6.89
C GLU A 105 16.95 -7.39 6.37
N ALA A 106 16.16 -7.06 5.34
CA ALA A 106 15.23 -8.02 4.76
C ALA A 106 15.95 -9.22 4.12
N GLN A 107 17.09 -9.00 3.49
CA GLN A 107 17.92 -10.06 2.92
C GLN A 107 18.51 -10.97 4.02
N ALA A 108 19.08 -10.38 5.08
CA ALA A 108 19.62 -11.14 6.20
C ALA A 108 18.54 -12.00 6.89
N ALA A 109 17.34 -11.45 7.07
CA ALA A 109 16.20 -12.20 7.60
C ALA A 109 15.83 -13.38 6.69
N ALA A 110 15.86 -13.20 5.36
CA ALA A 110 15.59 -14.28 4.41
C ALA A 110 16.67 -15.38 4.38
N ASP A 111 17.91 -15.04 4.72
CA ASP A 111 19.02 -16.00 4.75
C ASP A 111 19.06 -16.79 6.07
N ALA A 112 18.55 -16.21 7.16
CA ALA A 112 18.43 -16.86 8.47
C ALA A 112 17.27 -17.87 8.54
N GLU A 113 16.23 -17.72 7.72
CA GLU A 113 15.09 -18.63 7.72
C GLU A 113 15.45 -20.01 7.13
N PRO A 114 15.01 -21.12 7.76
CA PRO A 114 15.16 -22.46 7.19
C PRO A 114 14.38 -22.58 5.86
N LEU A 115 14.80 -23.51 5.00
CA LEU A 115 14.10 -23.77 3.73
C LEU A 115 12.63 -24.11 3.98
N GLY A 116 11.73 -23.36 3.34
CA GLY A 116 10.29 -23.47 3.54
C GLY A 116 9.54 -22.21 3.11
N GLU A 117 8.26 -22.16 3.41
CA GLU A 117 7.36 -21.07 3.02
C GLU A 117 7.76 -19.72 3.65
N ASN A 118 8.18 -19.73 4.92
CA ASN A 118 8.66 -18.53 5.61
C ASN A 118 9.86 -17.91 4.90
N ARG A 119 10.81 -18.74 4.46
CA ARG A 119 11.96 -18.29 3.68
C ARG A 119 11.54 -17.73 2.33
N ALA A 120 10.62 -18.39 1.62
CA ALA A 120 10.12 -17.89 0.35
C ALA A 120 9.45 -16.51 0.50
N ARG A 121 8.66 -16.32 1.56
CA ARG A 121 8.05 -15.02 1.88
C ARG A 121 9.10 -13.95 2.23
N ALA A 122 10.10 -14.29 3.05
CA ALA A 122 11.18 -13.38 3.41
C ALA A 122 12.04 -13.00 2.19
N GLN A 123 12.32 -13.94 1.29
CA GLN A 123 13.01 -13.69 0.02
C GLN A 123 12.19 -12.77 -0.89
N LYS A 124 10.88 -12.99 -0.99
CA LYS A 124 9.97 -12.12 -1.76
C LYS A 124 10.01 -10.68 -1.21
N ARG A 125 9.99 -10.51 0.11
CA ARG A 125 10.15 -9.20 0.76
C ARG A 125 11.46 -8.51 0.38
N ALA A 126 12.59 -9.20 0.51
CA ALA A 126 13.90 -8.65 0.15
C ALA A 126 13.97 -8.26 -1.34
N SER A 127 13.41 -9.10 -2.21
CA SER A 127 13.33 -8.85 -3.65
C SER A 127 12.51 -7.60 -3.98
N VAL A 128 11.33 -7.45 -3.37
CA VAL A 128 10.47 -6.28 -3.61
C VAL A 128 11.11 -4.99 -3.12
N LEU A 129 11.66 -4.98 -1.89
CA LEU A 129 12.33 -3.79 -1.35
C LEU A 129 13.51 -3.36 -2.24
N ARG A 130 14.31 -4.30 -2.73
CA ARG A 130 15.40 -4.05 -3.68
C ARG A 130 14.91 -3.43 -4.99
N SER A 131 13.76 -3.86 -5.49
CA SER A 131 13.17 -3.33 -6.74
C SER A 131 12.65 -1.88 -6.61
N LEU A 132 12.40 -1.43 -5.38
CA LEU A 132 11.93 -0.08 -5.09
C LEU A 132 13.08 0.87 -4.74
N SER A 133 14.14 0.39 -4.07
CA SER A 133 15.30 1.20 -3.72
C SER A 133 16.09 1.72 -4.93
N GLY A 134 16.07 0.98 -6.05
CA GLY A 134 16.82 1.32 -7.27
C GLY A 134 16.14 2.32 -8.23
N ARG A 135 14.94 2.83 -7.92
CA ARG A 135 14.16 3.72 -8.81
C ARG A 135 14.40 5.22 -8.54
N ARG A 136 15.63 5.61 -8.22
CA ARG A 136 16.03 7.02 -8.06
C ARG A 136 16.60 7.60 -9.34
#